data_AF-A0A8H6SZM7-F1
#
_entry.id   AF-A0A8H6SZM7-F1
#
_cell.length_a   1.000
_cell.length_b   1.000
_cell.length_c   1.000
_cell.angle_alpha   90.00
_cell.angle_beta   90.00
_cell.angle_gamma   90.00
#
_symmetry.space_group_name_H-M   'P 1'
#
loop_
_entity.id
_entity.type
_entity.pdbx_description
1 polymer ?
#
loop_
_entity_poly.entity_id
_entity_poly.type
_entity_poly.pdbx_seq_one_letter_code
_entity_poly.pdbx_strand_id
1 'polypeptide(L)'
;MESQLTLVNPAPPATLTFHPDSMSDSVLYSDTRALYAITTHLQHSSSCTELRRAGETEVIARISRNSILPDTVSFASEAHREVRISKWLRKCKLPDGISAHAIDTVVGLCILRTHREYRLALYTEFDADLPVAHWEATEASRSVPPQLVIANAIPESLHPQIICAFVVEEFRMRMAEKADVVAQAKAAAHVKTLAQILFGSSPADSIPTYTTDCAGTFG
;
A
#
# COMPACT_ATOMS: atom_id res chain seq x y z
N MET A 1 15.70 -43.59 29.31
CA MET A 1 16.33 -42.75 28.27
C MET A 1 15.52 -41.48 28.20
N GLU A 2 16.04 -40.41 28.78
CA GLU A 2 15.38 -39.10 28.79
C GLU A 2 15.95 -38.28 27.64
N SER A 3 15.12 -37.96 26.66
CA SER A 3 15.50 -37.13 25.52
C SER A 3 15.50 -35.68 25.98
N GLN A 4 16.68 -35.07 26.06
CA GLN A 4 16.84 -33.67 26.42
C GLN A 4 16.40 -32.81 25.23
N LEU A 5 15.15 -32.31 25.29
CA LEU A 5 14.63 -31.28 24.38
C LEU A 5 15.42 -29.99 24.60
N THR A 6 16.38 -29.71 23.72
CA THR A 6 17.06 -28.41 23.67
C THR A 6 16.06 -27.38 23.16
N LEU A 7 15.66 -26.46 24.04
CA LEU A 7 14.80 -25.33 23.73
C LEU A 7 15.59 -24.35 22.84
N VAL A 8 15.55 -24.55 21.52
CA VAL A 8 16.16 -23.61 20.57
C VAL A 8 15.24 -22.40 20.51
N ASN A 9 15.68 -21.26 21.02
CA ASN A 9 14.93 -20.01 20.90
C ASN A 9 14.91 -19.62 19.41
N PRO A 10 13.75 -19.65 18.72
CA PRO A 10 13.71 -19.28 17.32
C PRO A 10 14.09 -17.80 17.18
N ALA A 11 14.84 -17.46 16.13
CA ALA A 11 15.15 -16.06 15.86
C ALA A 11 13.85 -15.26 15.66
N PRO A 12 13.81 -13.99 16.12
CA PRO A 12 12.60 -13.17 16.06
C PRO A 12 12.21 -12.91 14.59
N PRO A 13 10.91 -12.68 14.32
CA PRO A 13 10.44 -12.24 13.00
C PRO A 13 11.15 -10.96 12.54
N ALA A 14 11.32 -10.81 11.23
CA ALA A 14 11.86 -9.58 10.66
C ALA A 14 10.73 -8.55 10.55
N THR A 15 10.84 -7.46 11.31
CA THR A 15 9.89 -6.33 11.24
C THR A 15 10.50 -5.23 10.40
N LEU A 16 9.84 -4.83 9.32
CA LEU A 16 10.29 -3.79 8.40
C LEU A 16 9.42 -2.55 8.53
N THR A 17 9.96 -1.50 9.13
CA THR A 17 9.23 -0.24 9.34
C THR A 17 9.33 0.68 8.12
N PHE A 18 8.19 1.10 7.57
CA PHE A 18 8.10 2.06 6.46
C PHE A 18 8.01 3.50 6.97
N HIS A 19 8.14 4.50 6.11
CA HIS A 19 7.91 5.88 6.51
C HIS A 19 6.39 6.15 6.60
N PRO A 20 5.88 6.87 7.63
CA PRO A 20 4.43 7.08 7.81
C PRO A 20 3.76 7.72 6.60
N ASP A 21 4.41 8.71 6.02
CA ASP A 21 3.85 9.50 4.92
C ASP A 21 4.08 8.88 3.53
N SER A 22 4.93 7.86 3.42
CA SER A 22 5.38 7.39 2.11
C SER A 22 5.78 5.92 2.08
N MET A 23 5.03 5.15 1.29
CA MET A 23 5.38 3.78 0.86
C MET A 23 6.35 3.79 -0.34
N SER A 24 6.51 4.95 -0.97
CA SER A 24 7.52 5.29 -1.97
C SER A 24 8.68 6.01 -1.27
N ASP A 25 9.93 5.79 -1.64
CA ASP A 25 11.06 6.50 -1.00
C ASP A 25 11.16 6.29 0.52
N SER A 26 11.39 5.04 0.93
CA SER A 26 11.48 4.67 2.35
C SER A 26 12.66 3.74 2.61
N VAL A 27 13.33 3.91 3.74
CA VAL A 27 14.32 2.95 4.25
C VAL A 27 13.60 2.02 5.21
N LEU A 28 13.73 0.72 4.98
CA LEU A 28 13.12 -0.32 5.82
C LEU A 28 14.11 -0.74 6.90
N TYR A 29 13.70 -0.57 8.15
CA TYR A 29 14.50 -0.89 9.32
C TYR A 29 14.00 -2.18 9.97
N SER A 30 14.93 -3.06 10.35
CA SER A 30 14.74 -4.11 11.35
C SER A 30 15.43 -3.66 12.62
N ASP A 31 14.65 -3.46 13.68
CA ASP A 31 15.08 -2.80 14.91
C ASP A 31 15.77 -1.46 14.63
N THR A 32 17.10 -1.39 14.76
CA THR A 32 17.91 -0.20 14.50
C THR A 32 18.72 -0.28 13.21
N ARG A 33 18.62 -1.38 12.47
CA ARG A 33 19.43 -1.64 11.27
C ARG A 33 18.59 -1.45 10.01
N ALA A 34 19.03 -0.53 9.15
CA ALA A 34 18.49 -0.43 7.80
C ALA A 34 18.82 -1.72 7.02
N LEU A 35 17.80 -2.38 6.47
CA LEU A 35 17.95 -3.60 5.68
C LEU A 35 17.72 -3.35 4.19
N TYR A 36 16.70 -2.55 3.87
CA TYR A 36 16.33 -2.25 2.50
C TYR A 36 16.07 -0.76 2.30
N ALA A 37 16.19 -0.31 1.05
CA ALA A 37 15.79 1.01 0.63
C ALA A 37 14.86 0.88 -0.58
N ILE A 38 13.71 1.52 -0.49
CA ILE A 38 12.74 1.69 -1.57
C ILE A 38 12.93 3.10 -2.11
N THR A 39 13.03 3.24 -3.42
CA THR A 39 13.10 4.54 -4.09
C THR A 39 12.16 4.55 -5.27
N THR A 40 11.34 5.58 -5.41
CA THR A 40 10.38 5.72 -6.49
C THR A 40 10.76 6.89 -7.38
N HIS A 41 11.05 6.59 -8.63
CA HIS A 41 11.31 7.56 -9.68
C HIS A 41 10.04 7.82 -10.47
N LEU A 42 9.57 9.06 -10.45
CA LEU A 42 8.47 9.52 -11.30
C LEU A 42 9.04 9.96 -12.65
N GLN A 43 8.48 9.42 -13.72
CA GLN A 43 8.74 9.83 -15.10
C GLN A 43 7.44 10.37 -15.70
N HIS A 44 7.52 11.00 -16.88
CA HIS A 44 6.37 11.69 -17.49
C HIS A 44 5.10 10.83 -17.62
N SER A 45 5.23 9.53 -17.91
CA SER A 45 4.11 8.62 -18.17
C SER A 45 4.21 7.29 -17.41
N SER A 46 5.19 7.17 -16.52
CA SER A 46 5.48 5.95 -15.77
C SER A 46 6.06 6.28 -14.40
N SER A 47 5.98 5.32 -13.48
CA SER A 47 6.69 5.38 -12.21
C SER A 47 7.49 4.09 -12.03
N CYS A 48 8.72 4.21 -11.58
CA CYS A 48 9.63 3.09 -11.35
C CYS A 48 9.96 3.05 -9.87
N THR A 49 9.58 1.98 -9.17
CA THR A 49 9.97 1.75 -7.77
C THR A 49 11.08 0.72 -7.73
N GLU A 50 12.22 1.10 -7.19
CA GLU A 50 13.38 0.25 -7.02
C GLU A 50 13.53 -0.13 -5.56
N LEU A 51 13.84 -1.41 -5.33
CA LEU A 51 14.21 -1.94 -4.04
C LEU A 51 15.70 -2.29 -4.09
N ARG A 52 16.44 -1.85 -3.07
CA ARG A 52 17.87 -2.10 -2.88
C ARG A 52 18.10 -2.60 -1.47
N ARG A 53 19.21 -3.30 -1.23
CA ARG A 53 19.68 -3.48 0.14
C ARG A 53 20.24 -2.15 0.66
N ALA A 54 20.06 -1.89 1.95
CA ALA A 54 20.54 -0.67 2.55
C ALA A 54 22.07 -0.57 2.45
N GLY A 55 22.57 0.54 1.90
CA GLY A 55 24.00 0.76 1.67
C GLY A 55 24.55 0.18 0.37
N GLU A 56 23.75 -0.60 -0.38
CA GLU A 56 24.13 -1.13 -1.69
C GLU A 56 23.58 -0.25 -2.83
N THR A 57 24.31 -0.19 -3.93
CA THR A 57 23.87 0.50 -5.16
C THR A 57 23.07 -0.41 -6.08
N GLU A 58 23.18 -1.72 -5.89
CA GLU A 58 22.54 -2.72 -6.73
C GLU A 58 21.03 -2.80 -6.49
N VAL A 59 20.26 -2.83 -7.58
CA VAL A 59 18.81 -2.97 -7.56
C VAL A 59 18.44 -4.44 -7.50
N ILE A 60 17.88 -4.86 -6.37
CA ILE A 60 17.47 -6.26 -6.16
C ILE A 60 16.07 -6.54 -6.70
N ALA A 61 15.21 -5.52 -6.77
CA ALA A 61 13.92 -5.63 -7.44
C ALA A 61 13.48 -4.28 -8.02
N ARG A 62 12.71 -4.31 -9.11
CA ARG A 62 12.15 -3.13 -9.75
C ARG A 62 10.68 -3.37 -10.09
N ILE A 63 9.83 -2.40 -9.76
CA ILE A 63 8.41 -2.36 -10.12
C ILE A 63 8.23 -1.19 -11.09
N SER A 64 7.91 -1.46 -12.34
CA SER A 64 7.60 -0.43 -13.33
C SER A 64 6.10 -0.34 -13.51
N ARG A 65 5.52 0.82 -13.21
CA ARG A 65 4.11 1.11 -13.44
C ARG A 65 3.98 2.04 -14.61
N ASN A 66 3.18 1.66 -15.59
CA ASN A 66 3.05 2.36 -16.85
C ASN A 66 1.60 2.80 -17.05
N SER A 67 1.40 4.02 -17.56
CA SER A 67 0.05 4.51 -17.88
C SER A 67 -0.57 3.83 -19.11
N ILE A 68 0.28 3.43 -20.08
CA ILE A 68 -0.15 2.85 -21.36
C ILE A 68 0.19 1.36 -21.44
N LEU A 69 1.38 0.98 -20.97
CA LEU A 69 1.85 -0.40 -20.99
C LEU A 69 1.41 -1.16 -19.72
N PRO A 70 1.39 -2.49 -19.74
CA PRO A 70 1.17 -3.26 -18.52
C PRO A 70 2.24 -2.98 -17.47
N ASP A 71 1.84 -3.00 -16.20
CA ASP A 71 2.79 -2.95 -15.09
C ASP A 71 3.64 -4.21 -15.04
N THR A 72 4.91 -4.05 -14.68
CA THR A 72 5.90 -5.10 -14.66
C THR A 72 6.71 -5.10 -13.37
N VAL A 73 7.33 -6.24 -13.08
CA VAL A 73 8.28 -6.43 -11.99
C VAL A 73 9.50 -7.17 -12.53
N SER A 74 10.68 -6.88 -11.99
CA SER A 74 11.89 -7.68 -12.22
C SER A 74 12.65 -7.89 -10.92
N PHE A 75 13.32 -9.03 -10.82
CA PHE A 75 14.14 -9.41 -9.67
C PHE A 75 15.56 -9.74 -10.12
N ALA A 76 16.56 -9.30 -9.35
CA ALA A 76 17.97 -9.58 -9.66
C ALA A 76 18.27 -11.09 -9.69
N SER A 77 17.63 -11.88 -8.83
CA SER A 77 17.77 -13.34 -8.79
C SER A 77 17.35 -14.05 -10.08
N GLU A 78 16.55 -13.41 -10.93
CA GLU A 78 16.04 -13.97 -12.20
C GLU A 78 16.72 -13.34 -13.42
N ALA A 79 17.99 -12.96 -13.30
CA ALA A 79 18.75 -12.26 -14.34
C ALA A 79 18.02 -10.98 -14.84
N HIS A 80 17.33 -10.29 -13.94
CA HIS A 80 16.52 -9.10 -14.22
C HIS A 80 15.44 -9.29 -15.28
N ARG A 81 14.92 -10.52 -15.46
CA ARG A 81 13.81 -10.76 -16.36
C ARG A 81 12.59 -9.96 -15.90
N GLU A 82 12.07 -9.17 -16.82
CA GLU A 82 10.85 -8.40 -16.59
C GLU A 82 9.61 -9.28 -16.82
N VAL A 83 8.73 -9.32 -15.82
CA VAL A 83 7.50 -10.12 -15.82
C VAL A 83 6.33 -9.19 -15.55
N ARG A 84 5.22 -9.37 -16.27
CA ARG A 84 3.98 -8.61 -16.01
C ARG A 84 3.49 -8.91 -14.60
N ILE A 85 3.12 -7.88 -13.84
CA ILE A 85 2.61 -8.05 -12.47
C ILE A 85 1.39 -8.97 -12.45
N SER A 86 0.49 -8.88 -13.44
CA SER A 86 -0.68 -9.77 -13.53
C SER A 86 -0.34 -11.24 -13.73
N LYS A 87 0.83 -11.55 -14.28
CA LYS A 87 1.34 -12.92 -14.45
C LYS A 87 2.07 -13.42 -13.21
N TRP A 88 2.84 -12.55 -12.56
CA TRP A 88 3.58 -12.87 -11.34
C TRP A 88 2.68 -12.94 -10.10
N LEU A 89 1.86 -11.91 -9.88
CA LEU A 89 0.90 -11.77 -8.79
C LEU A 89 -0.50 -12.06 -9.34
N ARG A 90 -0.85 -13.35 -9.45
CA ARG A 90 -2.06 -13.81 -10.14
C ARG A 90 -3.30 -13.58 -9.29
N LYS A 91 -4.29 -12.87 -9.82
CA LYS A 91 -5.57 -12.72 -9.13
C LYS A 91 -6.28 -14.07 -9.03
N CYS A 92 -6.78 -14.40 -7.84
CA CYS A 92 -7.58 -15.59 -7.57
C CYS A 92 -8.80 -15.25 -6.70
N LYS A 93 -9.73 -16.20 -6.60
CA LYS A 93 -10.84 -16.14 -5.65
C LYS A 93 -10.70 -17.30 -4.69
N LEU A 94 -10.81 -17.00 -3.40
CA LEU A 94 -10.81 -17.99 -2.34
C LEU A 94 -12.19 -18.68 -2.24
N PRO A 95 -12.30 -19.82 -1.53
CA PRO A 95 -13.57 -20.55 -1.38
C PRO A 95 -14.71 -19.72 -0.75
N ASP A 96 -14.36 -18.72 0.05
CA ASP A 96 -15.26 -17.74 0.66
C ASP A 96 -15.69 -16.61 -0.30
N GLY A 97 -15.19 -16.61 -1.54
CA GLY A 97 -15.45 -15.59 -2.55
C GLY A 97 -14.58 -14.34 -2.44
N ILE A 98 -13.70 -14.25 -1.45
CA ILE A 98 -12.80 -13.12 -1.26
C ILE A 98 -11.77 -13.10 -2.40
N SER A 99 -11.54 -11.91 -2.96
CA SER A 99 -10.50 -11.71 -3.97
C SER A 99 -9.12 -11.70 -3.29
N ALA A 100 -8.20 -12.49 -3.82
CA ALA A 100 -6.84 -12.58 -3.34
C ALA A 100 -5.86 -12.59 -4.52
N HIS A 101 -4.58 -12.58 -4.21
CA HIS A 101 -3.50 -12.73 -5.17
C HIS A 101 -2.58 -13.88 -4.78
N ALA A 102 -2.23 -14.71 -5.74
CA ALA A 102 -1.35 -15.85 -5.56
C ALA A 102 0.03 -15.58 -6.16
N ILE A 103 1.07 -16.00 -5.46
CA ILE A 103 2.48 -15.90 -5.88
C ILE A 103 3.09 -17.30 -5.78
N ASP A 104 3.68 -17.77 -6.88
CA ASP A 104 4.49 -18.99 -6.85
C ASP A 104 5.89 -18.64 -6.33
N THR A 105 6.30 -19.25 -5.22
CA THR A 105 7.62 -19.03 -4.61
C THR A 105 8.37 -20.35 -4.47
N VAL A 106 9.65 -20.28 -4.08
CA VAL A 106 10.46 -21.50 -3.85
C VAL A 106 9.97 -22.32 -2.66
N VAL A 107 9.18 -21.74 -1.75
CA VAL A 107 8.58 -22.43 -0.60
C VAL A 107 7.16 -22.94 -0.86
N GLY A 108 6.64 -22.74 -2.07
CA GLY A 108 5.29 -23.13 -2.46
C GLY A 108 4.42 -21.95 -2.87
N LEU A 109 3.12 -22.21 -2.99
CA LEU A 109 2.12 -21.20 -3.33
C LEU A 109 1.82 -20.34 -2.11
N CYS A 110 1.99 -19.02 -2.25
CA CYS A 110 1.63 -18.05 -1.23
C CYS A 110 0.42 -17.23 -1.67
N ILE A 111 -0.51 -16.97 -0.76
CA ILE A 111 -1.76 -16.25 -0.99
C ILE A 111 -1.76 -14.94 -0.20
N LEU A 112 -1.72 -13.83 -0.93
CA LEU A 112 -1.82 -12.47 -0.42
C LEU A 112 -3.28 -12.02 -0.47
N ARG A 113 -3.86 -11.67 0.68
CA ARG A 113 -5.24 -11.21 0.78
C ARG A 113 -5.40 -10.09 1.80
N THR A 114 -6.49 -9.34 1.68
CA THR A 114 -6.88 -8.40 2.73
C THR A 114 -7.29 -9.17 3.98
N HIS A 115 -6.95 -8.63 5.15
CA HIS A 115 -7.27 -9.24 6.43
C HIS A 115 -7.86 -8.21 7.38
N ARG A 116 -8.81 -8.62 8.22
CA ARG A 116 -9.51 -7.74 9.15
C ARG A 116 -8.56 -7.13 10.18
N GLU A 117 -7.62 -7.93 10.69
CA GLU A 117 -6.69 -7.52 11.74
C GLU A 117 -5.43 -6.88 11.19
N TYR A 118 -4.98 -7.28 10.00
CA TYR A 118 -3.66 -6.92 9.50
C TYR A 118 -3.69 -5.99 8.30
N ARG A 119 -4.86 -5.55 7.80
CA ARG A 119 -5.02 -4.87 6.49
C ARG A 119 -4.64 -5.75 5.29
N LEU A 120 -3.41 -6.28 5.24
CA LEU A 120 -2.92 -7.23 4.24
C LEU A 120 -2.10 -8.34 4.92
N ALA A 121 -2.32 -9.58 4.50
CA ALA A 121 -1.61 -10.73 5.02
C ALA A 121 -1.33 -11.76 3.93
N LEU A 122 -0.15 -12.37 4.00
CA LEU A 122 0.34 -13.42 3.13
C LEU A 122 0.32 -14.74 3.89
N TYR A 123 -0.36 -15.73 3.33
CA TYR A 123 -0.48 -17.08 3.86
C TYR A 123 0.23 -18.05 2.94
N THR A 124 0.60 -19.21 3.47
CA THR A 124 1.08 -20.31 2.63
C THR A 124 -0.11 -21.20 2.27
N GLU A 125 0.05 -22.05 1.25
CA GLU A 125 -0.96 -23.08 0.96
C GLU A 125 -1.10 -24.13 2.07
N PHE A 126 -0.11 -24.26 2.95
CA PHE A 126 -0.08 -25.23 4.03
C PHE A 126 -0.75 -24.73 5.32
N ASP A 127 -0.78 -23.41 5.52
CA ASP A 127 -1.34 -22.78 6.72
C ASP A 127 -2.09 -21.50 6.34
N ALA A 128 -3.43 -21.58 6.43
CA ALA A 128 -4.34 -20.49 6.14
C ALA A 128 -4.71 -19.66 7.37
N ASP A 129 -4.30 -20.10 8.56
CA ASP A 129 -4.63 -19.47 9.84
C ASP A 129 -3.50 -18.55 10.29
N LEU A 130 -2.25 -18.95 10.08
CA LEU A 130 -1.07 -18.17 10.46
C LEU A 130 -0.42 -17.50 9.25
N PRO A 131 -0.40 -16.15 9.17
CA PRO A 131 0.27 -15.46 8.08
C PRO A 131 1.78 -15.53 8.22
N VAL A 132 2.47 -15.78 7.10
CA VAL A 132 3.94 -15.76 7.00
C VAL A 132 4.50 -14.38 6.76
N ALA A 133 3.67 -13.44 6.30
CA ALA A 133 3.98 -12.02 6.32
C ALA A 133 2.68 -11.22 6.45
N HIS A 134 2.71 -10.07 7.12
CA HIS A 134 1.53 -9.24 7.27
C HIS A 134 1.89 -7.78 7.57
N TRP A 135 0.98 -6.85 7.27
CA TRP A 135 1.06 -5.50 7.81
C TRP A 135 0.59 -5.52 9.26
N GLU A 136 1.35 -4.91 10.15
CA GLU A 136 0.86 -4.61 11.48
C GLU A 136 -0.09 -3.43 11.38
N ALA A 137 -1.36 -3.67 11.72
CA ALA A 137 -2.38 -2.63 11.65
C ALA A 137 -2.02 -1.53 12.62
N THR A 138 -1.58 -0.43 12.06
CA THR A 138 -1.35 0.76 12.81
C THR A 138 -2.71 1.37 13.14
N GLU A 139 -3.10 1.35 14.41
CA GLU A 139 -4.30 2.04 14.87
C GLU A 139 -4.35 3.45 14.28
N ALA A 140 -5.54 3.96 14.00
CA ALA A 140 -5.90 5.09 13.13
C ALA A 140 -5.15 6.43 13.30
N SER A 141 -4.16 6.52 14.18
CA SER A 141 -3.19 7.60 14.22
C SER A 141 -2.25 7.54 13.01
N ARG A 142 -2.34 8.57 12.17
CA ARG A 142 -1.41 8.83 11.05
C ARG A 142 0.06 8.96 11.48
N SER A 143 0.33 9.00 12.79
CA SER A 143 1.67 9.22 13.34
C SER A 143 2.54 7.97 13.40
N VAL A 144 1.96 6.78 13.35
CA VAL A 144 2.73 5.54 13.50
C VAL A 144 2.97 4.95 12.09
N PRO A 145 4.22 4.58 11.77
CA PRO A 145 4.55 4.03 10.47
C PRO A 145 3.96 2.63 10.25
N PRO A 146 3.54 2.27 9.03
CA PRO A 146 3.17 0.89 8.72
C PRO A 146 4.39 -0.02 8.83
N GLN A 147 4.21 -1.20 9.43
CA GLN A 147 5.27 -2.19 9.63
C GLN A 147 4.92 -3.49 8.92
N LEU A 148 5.82 -3.98 8.06
CA LEU A 148 5.70 -5.29 7.43
C LEU A 148 6.44 -6.30 8.29
N VAL A 149 5.72 -7.23 8.88
CA VAL A 149 6.28 -8.33 9.66
C VAL A 149 6.43 -9.54 8.73
N ILE A 150 7.62 -10.12 8.66
CA ILE A 150 7.93 -11.35 7.91
C ILE A 150 8.38 -12.42 8.90
N ALA A 151 7.72 -13.58 8.89
CA ALA A 151 8.05 -14.69 9.76
C ALA A 151 9.45 -15.23 9.47
N ASN A 152 10.20 -15.57 10.53
CA ASN A 152 11.56 -16.08 10.43
C ASN A 152 11.67 -17.42 9.67
N ALA A 153 10.57 -18.16 9.51
CA ALA A 153 10.55 -19.36 8.68
C ALA A 153 10.76 -19.07 7.18
N ILE A 154 10.59 -17.81 6.76
CA ILE A 154 10.76 -17.40 5.37
C ILE A 154 12.24 -17.07 5.09
N PRO A 155 12.85 -17.67 4.04
CA PRO A 155 14.20 -17.33 3.64
C PRO A 155 14.34 -15.85 3.24
N GLU A 156 15.44 -15.21 3.63
CA GLU A 156 15.73 -13.81 3.27
C GLU A 156 15.75 -13.56 1.75
N SER A 157 16.05 -14.59 0.95
CA SER A 157 16.01 -14.52 -0.52
C SER A 157 14.61 -14.25 -1.07
N LEU A 158 13.55 -14.53 -0.31
CA LEU A 158 12.16 -14.25 -0.67
C LEU A 158 11.66 -12.89 -0.18
N HIS A 159 12.37 -12.24 0.74
CA HIS A 159 11.97 -10.92 1.25
C HIS A 159 11.72 -9.90 0.12
N PRO A 160 12.55 -9.79 -0.93
CA PRO A 160 12.30 -8.82 -2.00
C PRO A 160 10.98 -9.07 -2.73
N GLN A 161 10.64 -10.34 -2.97
CA GLN A 161 9.36 -10.69 -3.62
C GLN A 161 8.18 -10.34 -2.73
N ILE A 162 8.26 -10.63 -1.43
CA ILE A 162 7.23 -10.31 -0.45
C ILE A 162 7.06 -8.80 -0.35
N ILE A 163 8.15 -8.04 -0.13
CA ILE A 163 8.12 -6.58 -0.05
C ILE A 163 7.46 -5.99 -1.31
N CYS A 164 7.88 -6.42 -2.50
CA CYS A 164 7.29 -5.94 -3.75
C CYS A 164 5.80 -6.26 -3.85
N ALA A 165 5.37 -7.45 -3.45
CA ALA A 165 3.97 -7.85 -3.50
C ALA A 165 3.10 -6.99 -2.58
N PHE A 166 3.57 -6.75 -1.35
CA PHE A 166 2.91 -5.87 -0.39
C PHE A 166 2.84 -4.42 -0.89
N VAL A 167 3.93 -3.90 -1.47
CA VAL A 167 3.96 -2.53 -2.06
C VAL A 167 3.00 -2.39 -3.25
N VAL A 168 2.92 -3.41 -4.11
CA VAL A 168 1.98 -3.43 -5.25
C VAL A 168 0.54 -3.42 -4.75
N GLU A 169 0.21 -4.27 -3.80
CA GLU A 169 -1.17 -4.43 -3.34
C GLU A 169 -1.63 -3.26 -2.45
N GLU A 170 -0.76 -2.75 -1.59
CA GLU A 170 -1.03 -1.53 -0.81
C GLU A 170 -1.32 -0.34 -1.72
N PHE A 171 -0.55 -0.19 -2.81
CA PHE A 171 -0.82 0.88 -3.77
C PHE A 171 -2.18 0.72 -4.47
N ARG A 172 -2.55 -0.51 -4.87
CA ARG A 172 -3.86 -0.80 -5.48
C ARG A 172 -5.00 -0.47 -4.51
N MET A 173 -4.87 -0.86 -3.24
CA MET A 173 -5.84 -0.53 -2.21
C MET A 173 -5.98 0.99 -2.03
N ARG A 174 -4.87 1.73 -1.90
CA ARG A 174 -4.90 3.20 -1.80
C ARG A 174 -5.51 3.88 -3.02
N MET A 175 -5.32 3.33 -4.22
CA MET A 175 -5.95 3.87 -5.43
C MET A 175 -7.45 3.58 -5.48
N ALA A 176 -7.89 2.40 -5.03
CA ALA A 176 -9.31 2.08 -4.89
C ALA A 176 -9.99 3.00 -3.85
N GLU A 177 -9.38 3.18 -2.68
CA GLU A 177 -9.86 4.09 -1.63
C GLU A 177 -10.03 5.53 -2.17
N LYS A 178 -9.04 6.03 -2.93
CA LYS A 178 -9.13 7.36 -3.57
C LYS A 178 -10.25 7.44 -4.61
N ALA A 179 -10.43 6.40 -5.43
CA ALA A 179 -11.48 6.37 -6.43
C ALA A 179 -12.87 6.39 -5.77
N ASP A 180 -13.06 5.68 -4.66
CA ASP A 180 -14.30 5.67 -3.89
C ASP A 180 -14.63 7.03 -3.30
N VAL A 181 -13.65 7.73 -2.71
CA VAL A 181 -13.84 9.10 -2.21
C VAL A 181 -14.26 10.05 -3.33
N VAL A 182 -13.64 9.96 -4.50
CA VAL A 182 -14.01 10.79 -5.67
C VAL A 182 -15.41 10.45 -6.16
N ALA A 183 -15.79 9.17 -6.19
CA ALA A 183 -17.13 8.74 -6.59
C ALA A 183 -18.20 9.25 -5.63
N GLN A 184 -17.96 9.17 -4.32
CA GLN A 184 -18.84 9.71 -3.29
C GLN A 184 -19.01 11.23 -3.40
N ALA A 185 -17.91 11.96 -3.62
CA ALA A 185 -17.96 13.41 -3.81
C ALA A 185 -18.78 13.81 -5.05
N LYS A 186 -18.62 13.09 -6.17
CA LYS A 186 -19.40 13.32 -7.39
C LYS A 186 -20.88 13.02 -7.19
N ALA A 187 -21.22 11.93 -6.49
CA ALA A 187 -22.60 11.59 -6.19
C ALA A 187 -23.27 12.66 -5.31
N ALA A 188 -22.58 13.14 -4.27
CA ALA A 188 -23.07 14.22 -3.40
C ALA A 188 -23.30 15.53 -4.17
N ALA A 189 -22.39 15.89 -5.09
CA ALA A 189 -22.54 17.07 -5.94
C ALA A 189 -23.78 16.94 -6.86
N HIS A 190 -24.02 15.76 -7.43
CA HIS A 190 -25.18 15.52 -8.29
C HIS A 190 -26.51 15.63 -7.52
N VAL A 191 -26.58 15.09 -6.30
CA VAL A 191 -27.76 15.22 -5.43
C VAL A 191 -28.02 16.69 -5.09
N LYS A 192 -26.97 17.47 -4.79
CA LYS A 192 -27.09 18.91 -4.51
C LYS A 192 -27.63 19.69 -5.71
N THR A 193 -27.15 19.40 -6.92
CA THR A 193 -27.65 20.03 -8.15
C THR A 193 -29.12 19.69 -8.40
N LEU A 194 -29.51 18.42 -8.23
CA LEU A 194 -30.92 18.03 -8.38
C LEU A 194 -31.81 18.69 -7.33
N ALA A 195 -31.36 18.82 -6.10
CA ALA A 195 -32.11 19.53 -5.06
C ALA A 195 -32.30 21.01 -5.40
N GLN A 196 -31.28 21.69 -5.95
CA GLN A 196 -31.41 23.07 -6.42
C GLN A 196 -32.41 23.22 -7.57
N ILE A 197 -32.44 22.26 -8.50
CA ILE A 197 -33.38 22.26 -9.63
C ILE A 197 -34.81 21.97 -9.17
N LEU A 198 -35.00 20.96 -8.31
CA LEU A 198 -36.32 20.48 -7.89
C LEU A 198 -36.98 21.37 -6.85
N PHE A 199 -36.21 21.92 -5.92
CA PHE A 199 -36.75 22.70 -4.81
C PHE A 199 -36.59 24.21 -5.01
N GLY A 200 -35.95 24.63 -6.10
CA GLY A 200 -35.70 26.04 -6.42
C GLY A 200 -34.79 26.69 -5.40
N SER A 201 -33.57 27.04 -5.78
CA SER A 201 -32.85 28.06 -5.02
C SER A 201 -33.69 29.35 -5.05
N SER A 202 -34.33 29.69 -3.93
CA SER A 202 -34.82 31.04 -3.69
C SER A 202 -33.66 31.86 -3.11
N PRO A 203 -33.04 32.78 -3.87
CA PRO A 203 -32.20 33.82 -3.31
C PRO A 203 -33.11 34.94 -2.80
N ALA A 204 -33.68 34.75 -1.62
CA ALA A 204 -33.98 35.84 -0.69
C ALA A 204 -32.97 35.65 0.46
N ASP A 205 -32.04 36.55 0.74
CA ASP A 205 -32.27 37.96 0.99
C ASP A 205 -31.18 38.86 0.39
N SER A 206 -31.65 39.79 -0.44
CA SER A 206 -31.08 41.12 -0.58
C SER A 206 -31.18 41.87 0.76
N ILE A 207 -30.05 42.08 1.44
CA ILE A 207 -29.94 43.14 2.45
C ILE A 207 -29.51 44.41 1.71
N PRO A 208 -30.35 45.47 1.63
CA PRO A 208 -29.93 46.75 1.10
C PRO A 208 -28.96 47.42 2.09
N THR A 209 -27.71 47.59 1.69
CA THR A 209 -26.78 48.52 2.33
C THR A 209 -27.24 49.95 2.05
N TYR A 210 -27.88 50.58 3.04
CA TYR A 210 -27.98 52.04 3.11
C TYR A 210 -26.65 52.59 3.63
N THR A 211 -25.79 53.07 2.74
CA THR A 211 -24.72 54.00 3.09
C THR A 211 -25.24 55.43 2.94
N THR A 212 -25.48 56.06 4.08
CA THR A 212 -25.87 57.47 4.20
C THR A 212 -24.66 58.35 3.90
N ASP A 213 -24.73 59.10 2.80
CA ASP A 213 -23.91 60.29 2.58
C ASP A 213 -24.26 61.35 3.63
N CYS A 214 -23.26 61.82 4.37
CA CYS A 214 -23.31 63.08 5.10
C CYS A 214 -22.01 63.84 4.84
N ALA A 215 -22.12 64.78 3.90
CA ALA A 215 -21.19 65.89 3.74
C ALA A 215 -21.18 66.74 5.01
N GLY A 216 -19.98 67.11 5.48
CA GLY A 216 -19.76 68.03 6.58
C GLY A 216 -18.47 68.80 6.36
N THR A 217 -18.60 69.93 5.64
CA THR A 217 -17.60 70.99 5.51
C THR A 217 -17.49 71.79 6.83
N PHE A 218 -16.31 72.39 7.05
CA PHE A 218 -15.97 73.57 7.89
C PHE A 218 -15.02 73.30 9.06
N GLY A 219 -13.92 74.07 9.06
CA GLY A 219 -12.90 74.16 10.10
C GLY A 219 -11.51 74.32 9.52
#